data_AF-A0A3M1DM17-F1
#
_entry.id   AF-A0A3M1DM17-F1
#
_cell.length_a   1.000
_cell.length_b   1.000
_cell.length_c   1.000
_cell.angle_alpha   90.00
_cell.angle_beta   90.00
_cell.angle_gamma   90.00
#
_symmetry.space_group_name_H-M   'P 1'
#
loop_
_entity.id
_entity.type
_entity.pdbx_description
1 polymer ?
#
loop_
_entity_poly.entity_id
_entity_poly.type
_entity_poly.pdbx_seq_one_letter_code
_entity_poly.pdbx_strand_id
1 'polypeptide(L)'
;MREFLPYLKRALSFSWPIMLNVLLFLLINNYGKIYARNFLSEEDMFNLSFVQRLAIIIQLAHASAMAYLSKRVYLDKQRGVSLRITALYSALIVAGVLMVAAAFVLLRLFSHLTSVPLNAVSLLLVIYTVLWCYVGYLEMYLARINRNKYVLICSAAAAVVFVAVLFMPFGTPLYRIALAMTLSMAGNLALVMKLLRHAEERT
;
A
#
# COMPACT_ATOMS: atom_id res chain seq x y z
N MET A 1 18.92 -5.12 -34.94
CA MET A 1 17.94 -4.01 -34.74
C MET A 1 16.48 -4.43 -34.91
N ARG A 2 16.10 -5.27 -35.90
CA ARG A 2 14.70 -5.68 -36.13
C ARG A 2 14.02 -6.42 -34.95
N GLU A 3 14.76 -7.17 -34.13
CA GLU A 3 14.20 -7.87 -32.95
C GLU A 3 14.14 -7.00 -31.68
N PHE A 4 14.89 -5.90 -31.66
CA PHE A 4 14.94 -5.00 -30.50
C PHE A 4 13.64 -4.19 -30.35
N LEU A 5 13.07 -3.69 -31.45
CA LEU A 5 11.82 -2.91 -31.42
C LEU A 5 10.63 -3.70 -30.84
N PRO A 6 10.36 -4.94 -31.29
CA PRO A 6 9.28 -5.76 -30.73
C PRO A 6 9.48 -6.06 -29.25
N TYR A 7 10.71 -6.35 -28.83
CA TYR A 7 11.04 -6.58 -27.42
C TYR A 7 10.81 -5.31 -26.59
N LEU A 8 11.33 -4.17 -27.04
CA LEU A 8 11.15 -2.87 -26.40
C LEU A 8 9.67 -2.52 -26.26
N LYS A 9 8.86 -2.73 -27.31
CA LYS A 9 7.41 -2.48 -27.28
C LYS A 9 6.71 -3.34 -26.22
N ARG A 10 7.07 -4.63 -26.11
CA ARG A 10 6.48 -5.53 -25.10
C ARG A 10 6.90 -5.14 -23.68
N ALA A 11 8.18 -4.85 -23.48
CA ALA A 11 8.70 -4.39 -22.20
C ALA A 11 8.03 -3.07 -21.76
N LEU A 12 7.93 -2.09 -22.66
CA LEU A 12 7.25 -0.83 -22.37
C LEU A 12 5.76 -1.05 -22.08
N SER A 13 5.06 -1.85 -22.90
CA SER A 13 3.64 -2.18 -22.69
C SER A 13 3.36 -2.85 -21.34
N PHE A 14 4.35 -3.58 -20.80
CA PHE A 14 4.28 -4.18 -19.48
C PHE A 14 4.56 -3.17 -18.37
N SER A 15 5.58 -2.33 -18.53
CA SER A 15 6.11 -1.47 -17.47
C SER A 15 5.37 -0.14 -17.29
N TRP A 16 4.86 0.48 -18.36
CA TRP A 16 4.22 1.81 -18.25
C TRP A 16 3.03 1.86 -17.28
N PRO A 17 2.12 0.85 -17.20
CA PRO A 17 1.02 0.90 -16.24
C PRO A 17 1.52 0.79 -14.80
N ILE A 18 2.59 0.01 -14.57
CA ILE A 18 3.21 -0.13 -13.25
C ILE A 18 3.82 1.21 -12.82
N MET A 19 4.52 1.90 -13.72
CA MET A 19 5.11 3.21 -13.41
C MET A 19 4.03 4.25 -13.04
N LEU A 20 2.94 4.31 -13.80
CA LEU A 20 1.82 5.20 -13.47
C LEU A 20 1.11 4.79 -12.18
N ASN A 21 1.00 3.49 -11.91
CA ASN A 21 0.43 2.97 -10.67
C ASN A 21 1.21 3.47 -9.46
N VAL A 22 2.55 3.36 -9.50
CA VAL A 22 3.43 3.88 -8.46
C VAL A 22 3.27 5.39 -8.28
N LEU A 23 3.16 6.15 -9.38
CA LEU A 23 2.93 7.59 -9.31
C LEU A 23 1.60 7.95 -8.61
N LEU A 24 0.52 7.20 -8.86
CA LEU A 24 -0.77 7.43 -8.18
C LEU A 24 -0.68 7.16 -6.68
N PHE A 25 -0.02 6.08 -6.25
CA PHE A 25 0.18 5.83 -4.83
C PHE A 25 1.10 6.84 -4.16
N LEU A 26 2.15 7.29 -4.86
CA LEU A 26 3.00 8.38 -4.37
C LEU A 26 2.20 9.68 -4.22
N LEU A 27 1.26 9.95 -5.13
CA LEU A 27 0.35 11.07 -5.01
C LEU A 27 -0.50 10.93 -3.75
N ILE A 28 -1.21 9.81 -3.55
CA ILE A 28 -2.03 9.60 -2.33
C ILE A 28 -1.19 9.77 -1.05
N ASN A 29 0.00 9.15 -1.01
CA ASN A 29 0.86 9.15 0.17
C ASN A 29 1.46 10.54 0.48
N ASN A 30 1.83 11.31 -0.55
CA ASN A 30 2.41 12.64 -0.37
C ASN A 30 1.38 13.75 -0.35
N TYR A 31 0.20 13.57 -0.95
CA TYR A 31 -0.88 14.54 -0.91
C TYR A 31 -1.33 14.76 0.53
N GLY A 32 -1.36 13.70 1.35
CA GLY A 32 -1.56 13.84 2.79
C GLY A 32 -0.62 14.86 3.43
N LYS A 33 0.66 14.93 3.01
CA LYS A 33 1.64 15.90 3.51
C LYS A 33 1.47 17.30 2.92
N ILE A 34 1.14 17.41 1.63
CA ILE A 34 0.92 18.69 0.94
C ILE A 34 -0.34 19.37 1.50
N TYR A 35 -1.43 18.62 1.64
CA TYR A 35 -2.67 19.10 2.23
C TYR A 35 -2.47 19.42 3.72
N ALA A 36 -1.71 18.59 4.45
CA ALA A 36 -1.41 18.87 5.85
C ALA A 36 -0.74 20.22 6.09
N ARG A 37 0.16 20.65 5.21
CA ARG A 37 0.83 21.94 5.38
C ARG A 37 -0.12 23.14 5.49
N ASN A 38 -1.28 23.09 4.84
CA ASN A 38 -2.22 24.21 4.80
C ASN A 38 -3.38 24.06 5.80
N PHE A 39 -3.64 22.85 6.30
CA PHE A 39 -4.87 22.53 7.05
C PHE A 39 -4.65 21.78 8.38
N LEU A 40 -3.44 21.31 8.67
CA LEU A 40 -3.10 20.63 9.93
C LEU A 40 -2.28 21.57 10.83
N SER A 41 -2.43 21.40 12.15
CA SER A 41 -1.54 22.03 13.13
C SER A 41 -0.14 21.41 13.06
N GLU A 42 0.87 22.10 13.61
CA GLU A 42 2.24 21.56 13.68
C GLU A 42 2.30 20.21 14.43
N GLU A 43 1.49 20.06 15.48
CA GLU A 43 1.37 18.82 16.25
C GLU A 43 0.78 17.66 15.42
N ASP A 44 -0.29 17.93 14.66
CA ASP A 44 -0.91 16.93 13.79
C ASP A 44 0.03 16.52 12.65
N MET A 45 0.77 17.48 12.09
CA MET A 45 1.81 17.22 11.08
C MET A 45 2.95 16.36 11.63
N PHE A 46 3.41 16.66 12.84
CA PHE A 46 4.41 15.86 13.53
C PHE A 46 3.92 14.44 13.76
N ASN A 47 2.70 14.28 14.27
CA ASN A 47 2.09 12.97 14.52
C ASN A 47 1.98 12.12 13.24
N LEU A 48 1.43 12.71 12.15
CA LEU A 48 1.35 12.05 10.85
C LEU A 48 2.72 11.58 10.36
N SER A 49 3.71 12.47 10.37
CA SER A 49 5.06 12.13 9.92
C SER A 49 5.72 11.08 10.81
N PHE A 50 5.49 11.13 12.12
CA PHE A 50 6.10 10.21 13.08
C PHE A 50 5.53 8.80 12.92
N VAL A 51 4.21 8.65 12.87
CA VAL A 51 3.55 7.36 12.64
C VAL A 51 3.94 6.78 11.29
N GLN A 52 4.00 7.59 10.23
CA GLN A 52 4.46 7.13 8.92
C GLN A 52 5.91 6.61 8.95
N ARG A 53 6.81 7.24 9.72
CA ARG A 53 8.20 6.76 9.88
C ARG A 53 8.25 5.42 10.61
N LEU A 54 7.44 5.21 11.64
CA LEU A 54 7.33 3.90 12.27
C LEU A 54 6.78 2.86 11.29
N ALA A 55 5.78 3.24 10.49
CA ALA A 55 5.18 2.37 9.48
C ALA A 55 6.17 1.94 8.36
N ILE A 56 7.27 2.67 8.15
CA ILE A 56 8.36 2.24 7.23
C ILE A 56 8.92 0.87 7.63
N ILE A 57 8.88 0.48 8.91
CA ILE A 57 9.30 -0.85 9.36
C ILE A 57 8.47 -1.95 8.66
N ILE A 58 7.15 -1.74 8.53
CA ILE A 58 6.26 -2.66 7.81
C ILE A 58 6.58 -2.64 6.31
N GLN A 59 6.83 -1.46 5.74
CA GLN A 59 7.18 -1.33 4.32
C GLN A 59 8.51 -2.01 3.99
N LEU A 60 9.49 -1.96 4.90
CA LEU A 60 10.77 -2.63 4.75
C LEU A 60 10.62 -4.16 4.82
N ALA A 61 9.77 -4.66 5.73
CA ALA A 61 9.40 -6.07 5.77
C ALA A 61 8.72 -6.51 4.47
N HIS A 62 7.79 -5.71 3.95
CA HIS A 62 7.16 -5.95 2.64
C HIS A 62 8.19 -5.97 1.51
N ALA A 63 9.03 -4.95 1.37
CA ALA A 63 10.03 -4.86 0.31
C ALA A 63 11.00 -6.07 0.33
N SER A 64 11.47 -6.45 1.52
CA SER A 64 12.32 -7.62 1.72
C SER A 64 11.60 -8.92 1.35
N ALA A 65 10.35 -9.07 1.80
CA ALA A 65 9.52 -10.23 1.46
C ALA A 65 9.29 -10.34 -0.04
N MET A 66 8.97 -9.22 -0.72
CA MET A 66 8.76 -9.18 -2.16
C MET A 66 10.03 -9.52 -2.94
N ALA A 67 11.18 -8.97 -2.55
CA ALA A 67 12.46 -9.31 -3.16
C ALA A 67 12.75 -10.81 -3.07
N TYR A 68 12.54 -11.41 -1.89
CA TYR A 68 12.77 -12.84 -1.66
C TYR A 68 11.74 -13.76 -2.36
N LEU A 69 10.45 -13.39 -2.32
CA LEU A 69 9.35 -14.24 -2.80
C LEU A 69 9.04 -14.06 -4.28
N SER A 70 9.44 -12.94 -4.90
CA SER A 70 9.10 -12.63 -6.30
C SER A 70 9.41 -13.77 -7.26
N LYS A 71 10.64 -14.30 -7.22
CA LYS A 71 11.05 -15.44 -8.05
C LYS A 71 10.14 -16.66 -7.85
N ARG A 72 9.73 -16.95 -6.61
CA ARG A 72 8.83 -18.07 -6.31
C ARG A 72 7.45 -17.85 -6.90
N VAL A 73 6.92 -16.62 -6.86
CA VAL A 73 5.63 -16.29 -7.47
C VAL A 73 5.66 -16.40 -8.99
N TYR A 74 6.73 -15.92 -9.64
CA TYR A 74 6.87 -15.98 -11.09
C TYR A 74 7.11 -17.40 -11.63
N LEU A 75 7.78 -18.26 -10.86
CA LEU A 75 8.06 -19.66 -11.26
C LEU A 75 6.98 -20.64 -10.81
N ASP A 76 6.01 -20.21 -10.01
CA ASP A 76 4.90 -21.07 -9.59
C ASP A 76 4.05 -21.47 -10.80
N LYS A 77 3.83 -22.77 -10.96
CA LYS A 77 3.01 -23.33 -12.04
C LYS A 77 1.52 -23.02 -11.84
N GLN A 78 1.11 -22.77 -10.59
CA GLN A 78 -0.26 -22.37 -10.29
C GLN A 78 -0.50 -20.91 -10.72
N ARG A 79 -1.51 -20.70 -11.57
CA ARG A 79 -1.90 -19.37 -12.08
C ARG A 79 -2.60 -18.49 -11.04
N GLY A 80 -3.04 -19.07 -9.93
CA GLY A 80 -3.66 -18.37 -8.81
C GLY A 80 -2.70 -17.98 -7.68
N VAL A 81 -3.29 -17.54 -6.57
CA VAL A 81 -2.58 -17.18 -5.33
C VAL A 81 -2.20 -18.43 -4.56
N SER A 82 -0.88 -18.65 -4.42
CA SER A 82 -0.35 -19.78 -3.65
C SER A 82 -0.48 -19.52 -2.15
N LEU A 83 -1.29 -20.33 -1.47
CA LEU A 83 -1.51 -20.23 -0.02
C LEU A 83 -0.20 -20.35 0.78
N ARG A 84 0.72 -21.22 0.34
CA ARG A 84 2.01 -21.41 1.02
C ARG A 84 2.89 -20.16 0.95
N ILE A 85 2.94 -19.51 -0.22
CA ILE A 85 3.69 -18.26 -0.39
C ILE A 85 3.01 -17.13 0.39
N THR A 86 1.67 -17.08 0.36
CA THR A 86 0.86 -16.09 1.08
C THR A 86 1.03 -16.20 2.58
N ALA A 87 1.10 -17.41 3.13
CA ALA A 87 1.34 -17.65 4.55
C ALA A 87 2.73 -17.14 4.97
N LEU A 88 3.77 -17.42 4.17
CA LEU A 88 5.12 -16.93 4.45
C LEU A 88 5.20 -15.40 4.37
N TYR A 89 4.57 -14.81 3.34
CA TYR A 89 4.46 -13.36 3.19
C TYR A 89 3.75 -12.72 4.40
N SER A 90 2.61 -13.29 4.78
CA SER A 90 1.81 -12.79 5.90
C SER A 90 2.56 -12.89 7.24
N ALA A 91 3.33 -13.96 7.46
CA ALA A 91 4.16 -14.09 8.66
C ALA A 91 5.20 -12.96 8.77
N LEU A 92 5.84 -12.57 7.65
CA LEU A 92 6.80 -11.46 7.62
C LEU A 92 6.12 -10.10 7.86
N ILE A 93 4.92 -9.88 7.31
CA ILE A 93 4.14 -8.67 7.57
C ILE A 93 3.69 -8.60 9.02
N VAL A 94 3.20 -9.70 9.58
CA VAL A 94 2.82 -9.80 11.00
C VAL A 94 4.01 -9.47 11.89
N ALA A 95 5.20 -9.99 11.59
CA ALA A 95 6.42 -9.64 12.32
C ALA A 95 6.70 -8.12 12.25
N GLY A 96 6.57 -7.49 11.07
CA GLY A 96 6.71 -6.04 10.92
C GLY A 96 5.67 -5.25 11.74
N VAL A 97 4.41 -5.69 11.76
CA VAL A 97 3.34 -5.07 12.56
C VAL A 97 3.62 -5.22 14.05
N LEU A 98 4.09 -6.39 14.51
CA LEU A 98 4.47 -6.62 15.90
C LEU A 98 5.63 -5.73 16.33
N MET A 99 6.62 -5.50 15.45
CA MET A 99 7.72 -4.57 15.72
C MET A 99 7.23 -3.12 15.87
N VAL A 100 6.29 -2.68 15.02
CA VAL A 100 5.66 -1.36 15.15
C VAL A 100 4.84 -1.25 16.43
N ALA A 101 4.08 -2.29 16.78
CA ALA A 101 3.32 -2.35 18.03
C ALA A 101 4.25 -2.28 19.26
N ALA A 102 5.36 -3.02 19.25
CA ALA A 102 6.37 -2.96 20.30
C ALA A 102 6.99 -1.56 20.40
N ALA A 103 7.28 -0.91 19.27
CA ALA A 103 7.77 0.47 19.25
C ALA A 103 6.77 1.43 19.90
N PHE A 104 5.47 1.30 19.63
CA PHE A 104 4.44 2.11 20.29
C PHE A 104 4.34 1.85 21.80
N VAL A 105 4.46 0.59 22.24
CA VAL A 105 4.49 0.24 23.66
C VAL A 105 5.70 0.88 24.35
N LEU A 106 6.89 0.78 23.74
CA LEU A 106 8.10 1.41 24.26
C LEU A 106 7.93 2.93 24.37
N LEU A 107 7.42 3.59 23.33
CA LEU A 107 7.17 5.03 23.35
C LEU A 107 6.20 5.44 24.46
N ARG A 108 5.19 4.62 24.76
CA ARG A 108 4.27 4.87 25.87
C ARG A 108 4.97 4.74 27.23
N LEU A 109 5.86 3.76 27.39
CA LEU A 109 6.67 3.61 28.62
C LEU A 109 7.63 4.79 28.82
N PHE A 110 8.14 5.36 27.72
CA PHE A 110 9.00 6.54 27.70
C PHE A 110 8.24 7.85 27.42
N SER A 111 6.95 7.91 27.76
CA SER A 111 6.05 9.05 27.45
C SER A 111 6.48 10.40 28.04
N HIS A 112 7.36 10.41 29.04
CA HIS A 112 7.99 11.63 29.56
C HIS A 112 8.92 12.30 28.54
N LEU A 113 9.37 11.59 27.50
CA LEU A 113 10.25 12.09 26.45
C LEU A 113 9.51 12.55 25.19
N THR A 114 8.28 12.07 24.94
CA THR A 114 7.53 12.39 23.72
C THR A 114 6.02 12.36 23.93
N SER A 115 5.32 13.39 23.42
CA SER A 115 3.87 13.54 23.46
C SER A 115 3.20 13.06 22.16
N VAL A 116 3.52 11.85 21.69
CA VAL A 116 2.83 11.30 20.50
C VAL A 116 1.55 10.59 20.95
N PRO A 117 0.34 11.10 20.62
CA PRO A 117 -0.89 10.45 21.03
C PRO A 117 -1.12 9.16 20.24
N LEU A 118 -1.17 8.03 20.96
CA LEU A 118 -1.68 6.77 20.42
C LEU A 118 -3.20 6.84 20.31
N ASN A 119 -3.69 7.33 19.18
CA ASN A 119 -5.11 7.51 18.92
C ASN A 119 -5.58 6.69 17.69
N ALA A 120 -6.86 6.81 17.37
CA ALA A 120 -7.45 6.13 16.22
C ALA A 120 -6.77 6.48 14.88
N VAL A 121 -6.21 7.69 14.73
CA VAL A 121 -5.48 8.09 13.53
C VAL A 121 -4.21 7.24 13.37
N SER A 122 -3.43 7.09 14.44
CA SER A 122 -2.21 6.28 14.42
C SER A 122 -2.51 4.84 14.00
N LEU A 123 -3.60 4.27 14.50
CA LEU A 123 -4.07 2.94 14.10
C LEU A 123 -4.50 2.89 12.63
N LEU A 124 -5.28 3.86 12.15
CA LEU A 124 -5.72 3.94 10.76
C LEU A 124 -4.54 4.01 9.77
N LEU A 125 -3.49 4.76 10.11
CA LEU A 125 -2.27 4.87 9.29
C LEU A 125 -1.48 3.56 9.23
N VAL A 126 -1.40 2.82 10.34
CA VAL A 126 -0.79 1.49 10.35
C VAL A 126 -1.60 0.51 9.51
N ILE A 127 -2.93 0.50 9.67
CA ILE A 127 -3.85 -0.33 8.88
C ILE A 127 -3.71 0.01 7.39
N TYR A 128 -3.71 1.30 7.03
CA TYR A 128 -3.46 1.77 5.66
C TYR A 128 -2.17 1.17 5.10
N THR A 129 -1.09 1.21 5.87
CA THR A 129 0.23 0.70 5.42
C THR A 129 0.17 -0.80 5.18
N VAL A 130 -0.46 -1.56 6.07
CA VAL A 130 -0.64 -3.02 5.91
C VAL A 130 -1.47 -3.32 4.66
N LEU A 131 -2.60 -2.63 4.47
CA LEU A 131 -3.45 -2.79 3.28
C LEU A 131 -2.66 -2.50 2.01
N TRP A 132 -1.89 -1.42 1.98
CA TRP A 132 -1.04 -1.06 0.85
C TRP A 132 0.00 -2.13 0.53
N CYS A 133 0.64 -2.71 1.55
CA CYS A 133 1.57 -3.82 1.38
C CYS A 133 0.88 -5.06 0.76
N TYR A 134 -0.33 -5.40 1.21
CA TYR A 134 -1.09 -6.50 0.62
C TYR A 134 -1.53 -6.23 -0.82
N VAL A 135 -1.91 -4.98 -1.15
CA VAL A 135 -2.18 -4.57 -2.53
C VAL A 135 -0.96 -4.83 -3.41
N GLY A 136 0.21 -4.30 -3.04
CA GLY A 136 1.45 -4.50 -3.80
C GLY A 136 1.86 -5.97 -3.93
N TYR A 137 1.61 -6.79 -2.91
CA TYR A 137 1.83 -8.23 -2.97
C TYR A 137 0.92 -8.93 -4.00
N LEU A 138 -0.37 -8.62 -4.00
CA LEU A 138 -1.33 -9.20 -4.94
C LEU A 138 -1.15 -8.69 -6.37
N GLU A 139 -0.75 -7.42 -6.54
CA GLU A 139 -0.40 -6.85 -7.83
C GLU A 139 0.72 -7.64 -8.54
N MET A 140 1.64 -8.25 -7.79
CA MET A 140 2.69 -9.10 -8.37
C MET A 140 2.12 -10.36 -9.05
N TYR A 141 1.03 -10.95 -8.53
CA TYR A 141 0.34 -12.06 -9.19
C TYR A 141 -0.35 -11.61 -10.48
N LEU A 142 -0.94 -10.41 -10.47
CA LEU A 142 -1.53 -9.80 -11.67
C LEU A 142 -0.47 -9.41 -12.71
N ALA A 143 0.71 -8.99 -12.26
CA ALA A 143 1.84 -8.68 -13.12
C ALA A 143 2.38 -9.92 -13.81
N ARG A 144 2.47 -11.06 -13.11
CA ARG A 144 2.82 -12.34 -13.71
C ARG A 144 1.92 -12.71 -14.89
N ILE A 145 0.63 -12.42 -14.82
CA ILE A 145 -0.33 -12.69 -15.91
C ILE A 145 -0.49 -11.53 -16.91
N ASN A 146 0.40 -10.52 -16.85
CA ASN A 146 0.42 -9.34 -17.72
C ASN A 146 -0.90 -8.53 -17.73
N ARG A 147 -1.57 -8.43 -16.57
CA ARG A 147 -2.80 -7.65 -16.38
C ARG A 147 -2.56 -6.26 -15.79
N ASN A 148 -1.35 -5.71 -15.94
CA ASN A 148 -0.92 -4.44 -15.36
C ASN A 148 -1.83 -3.24 -15.70
N LYS A 149 -2.48 -3.24 -16.88
CA LYS A 149 -3.44 -2.20 -17.24
C LYS A 149 -4.65 -2.16 -16.31
N TYR A 150 -5.12 -3.31 -15.83
CA TYR A 150 -6.24 -3.39 -14.91
C TYR A 150 -5.84 -2.98 -13.50
N VAL A 151 -4.61 -3.30 -13.08
CA VAL A 151 -4.03 -2.78 -11.84
C VAL A 151 -4.07 -1.25 -11.82
N LEU A 152 -3.64 -0.60 -12.91
CA LEU A 152 -3.71 0.85 -13.03
C LEU A 152 -5.14 1.40 -12.88
N ILE A 153 -6.14 0.72 -13.46
CA ILE A 153 -7.55 1.12 -13.33
C ILE A 153 -8.01 1.01 -11.86
N CYS A 154 -7.65 -0.07 -11.16
CA CYS A 154 -7.97 -0.25 -9.74
C CYS A 154 -7.38 0.88 -8.89
N SER A 155 -6.13 1.26 -9.15
CA SER A 155 -5.46 2.34 -8.41
C SER A 155 -5.97 3.73 -8.78
N ALA A 156 -6.40 3.95 -10.03
CA ALA A 156 -7.10 5.17 -10.41
C ALA A 156 -8.44 5.29 -9.69
N ALA A 157 -9.22 4.20 -9.61
CA ALA A 157 -10.45 4.16 -8.83
C ALA A 157 -10.19 4.43 -7.34
N ALA A 158 -9.11 3.86 -6.79
CA ALA A 158 -8.68 4.12 -5.42
C ALA A 158 -8.34 5.60 -5.20
N ALA A 159 -7.65 6.25 -6.14
CA ALA A 159 -7.34 7.68 -6.06
C ALA A 159 -8.60 8.55 -6.10
N VAL A 160 -9.60 8.19 -6.90
CA VAL A 160 -10.91 8.86 -6.92
C VAL A 160 -11.59 8.73 -5.55
N VAL A 161 -11.61 7.54 -4.96
CA VAL A 161 -12.16 7.32 -3.60
C VAL A 161 -11.41 8.17 -2.57
N PHE A 162 -10.08 8.23 -2.64
CA PHE A 162 -9.27 9.07 -1.75
C PHE A 162 -9.70 10.53 -1.81
N VAL A 163 -9.78 11.11 -3.01
CA VAL A 163 -10.20 12.49 -3.22
C VAL A 163 -11.64 12.70 -2.73
N ALA A 164 -12.56 11.81 -3.08
CA ALA A 164 -13.97 11.91 -2.70
C ALA A 164 -14.16 11.93 -1.18
N VAL A 165 -13.48 11.04 -0.44
CA VAL A 165 -13.57 11.00 1.03
C VAL A 165 -12.88 12.21 1.67
N LEU A 166 -11.75 12.66 1.13
CA LEU A 166 -11.00 13.78 1.69
C LEU A 166 -11.78 15.09 1.70
N PHE A 167 -12.58 15.35 0.67
CA PHE A 167 -13.38 16.58 0.55
C PHE A 167 -14.69 16.55 1.36
N MET A 168 -15.02 15.44 2.02
CA MET A 168 -16.20 15.40 2.89
C MET A 168 -15.96 16.20 4.19
N PRO A 169 -16.94 17.02 4.64
CA PRO A 169 -16.78 17.85 5.83
C PRO A 169 -17.16 17.08 7.10
N PHE A 170 -16.31 16.18 7.58
CA PHE A 170 -16.50 15.50 8.87
C PHE A 170 -15.21 15.36 9.67
N GLY A 171 -15.28 15.37 11.00
CA GLY A 171 -14.13 15.12 11.87
C GLY A 171 -12.96 16.10 11.71
N THR A 172 -11.82 15.78 12.33
CA THR A 172 -10.60 16.60 12.21
C THR A 172 -9.92 16.39 10.85
N PRO A 173 -9.19 17.39 10.32
CA PRO A 173 -8.43 17.25 9.07
C PRO A 173 -7.51 16.02 9.05
N LEU A 174 -6.78 15.76 10.14
CA LEU A 174 -5.89 14.60 10.26
C LEU A 174 -6.67 13.27 10.20
N TYR A 175 -7.81 13.18 10.88
CA TYR A 175 -8.67 11.99 10.85
C TYR A 175 -9.22 11.73 9.44
N ARG A 176 -9.66 12.78 8.73
CA ARG A 176 -10.13 12.67 7.34
C ARG A 176 -9.06 12.12 6.41
N ILE A 177 -7.82 12.62 6.51
CA ILE A 177 -6.71 12.14 5.69
C ILE A 177 -6.47 10.66 5.97
N ALA A 178 -6.32 10.28 7.24
CA ALA A 178 -6.06 8.89 7.61
C ALA A 178 -7.19 7.97 7.12
N LEU A 179 -8.45 8.35 7.33
CA LEU A 179 -9.60 7.57 6.87
C LEU A 179 -9.67 7.48 5.34
N ALA A 180 -9.45 8.59 4.62
CA ALA A 180 -9.43 8.60 3.16
C ALA A 180 -8.34 7.67 2.60
N MET A 181 -7.14 7.68 3.20
CA MET A 181 -6.05 6.78 2.82
C MET A 181 -6.43 5.32 3.07
N THR A 182 -6.97 5.00 4.25
CA THR A 182 -7.38 3.62 4.60
C THR A 182 -8.50 3.11 3.69
N LEU A 183 -9.57 3.89 3.49
CA LEU A 183 -10.70 3.50 2.64
C LEU A 183 -10.30 3.35 1.17
N SER A 184 -9.46 4.25 0.67
CA SER A 184 -8.91 4.13 -0.69
C SER A 184 -8.13 2.82 -0.87
N MET A 185 -7.26 2.47 0.07
CA MET A 185 -6.50 1.21 -0.01
C MET A 185 -7.35 -0.04 0.21
N ALA A 186 -8.33 0.01 1.11
CA ALA A 186 -9.28 -1.08 1.31
C ALA A 186 -10.10 -1.33 0.04
N GLY A 187 -10.57 -0.26 -0.61
CA GLY A 187 -11.25 -0.32 -1.90
C GLY A 187 -10.35 -0.89 -2.99
N ASN A 188 -9.09 -0.46 -3.07
CA ASN A 188 -8.15 -0.99 -4.04
C ASN A 188 -7.90 -2.49 -3.83
N LEU A 189 -7.68 -2.90 -2.58
CA LEU A 189 -7.49 -4.31 -2.23
C LEU A 189 -8.69 -5.15 -2.65
N ALA A 190 -9.92 -4.69 -2.39
CA ALA A 190 -11.13 -5.37 -2.81
C ALA A 190 -11.22 -5.54 -4.34
N LEU A 191 -10.87 -4.49 -5.10
CA LEU A 191 -10.86 -4.53 -6.56
C LEU A 191 -9.79 -5.49 -7.10
N VAL A 192 -8.58 -5.44 -6.55
CA VAL A 192 -7.46 -6.34 -6.92
C VAL A 192 -7.80 -7.80 -6.62
N MET A 193 -8.39 -8.09 -5.45
CA MET A 193 -8.85 -9.43 -5.11
C MET A 193 -9.94 -9.94 -6.06
N LYS A 194 -10.92 -9.09 -6.40
CA LYS A 194 -11.97 -9.44 -7.37
C LYS A 194 -11.38 -9.75 -8.75
N LEU A 195 -10.42 -8.94 -9.19
CA LEU A 195 -9.74 -9.13 -10.47
C LEU A 195 -8.92 -10.43 -10.49
N LEU A 196 -8.25 -10.78 -9.39
CA LEU A 196 -7.53 -12.04 -9.25
C LEU A 196 -8.47 -13.25 -9.33
N ARG A 197 -9.58 -13.24 -8.59
CA ARG A 197 -10.58 -14.32 -8.67
C ARG A 197 -11.11 -14.53 -10.09
N HIS A 198 -11.45 -13.44 -10.77
CA HIS A 198 -11.92 -13.50 -12.16
C HIS A 198 -10.85 -13.98 -13.14
N ALA A 199 -9.58 -13.78 -12.83
CA ALA A 199 -8.47 -14.30 -13.63
C ALA A 199 -8.24 -15.80 -13.38
N GLU A 200 -8.49 -16.29 -12.17
CA GLU A 200 -8.43 -17.71 -11.80
C GLU A 200 -9.58 -18.53 -12.42
N GLU A 201 -10.80 -17.99 -12.46
CA GLU A 201 -11.99 -18.68 -13.01
C GLU A 201 -11.96 -18.86 -14.54
N ARG A 202 -11.15 -18.08 -15.26
CA ARG A 202 -11.04 -18.14 -16.73
C ARG A 202 -9.93 -19.07 -17.24
N THR A 203 -9.35 -19.89 -16.37
CA THR A 203 -8.25 -20.81 -16.67
C THR A 203 -8.55 -22.21 -16.19
#